data_AF-A0A8T0WNN5-F1
#
_entry.id   AF-A0A8T0WNN5-F1
#
_cell.length_a   1.000
_cell.length_b   1.000
_cell.length_c   1.000
_cell.angle_alpha   90.00
_cell.angle_beta   90.00
_cell.angle_gamma   90.00
#
_symmetry.space_group_name_H-M   'P 1'
#
loop_
_entity.id
_entity.type
_entity.pdbx_description
1 polymer ?
#
loop_
_entity_poly.entity_id
_entity_poly.type
_entity_poly.pdbx_seq_one_letter_code
_entity_poly.pdbx_strand_id
1 'polypeptide(L)'
;MENCSGVVVGGSCSKKPFQLARSLTYHHHQGHRPAAASTAKWRRYQLADEPRAQRPQAVVLYTTSLRGVRRTFTDCSAVRAILRGFRVAVDERDVSMDASFRRELQALLAVRGRAFSLPQLLIGGRLVGGAEEVRHLHETGQLRRLLDGAAGQDPAFVCDACGGVRFVPCTGCGGSRKVFFEEEDRVVRCGECNENGLVRCANCCS
;
A
#
# COMPACT_ATOMS: atom_id res chain seq x y z
N MET A 1 61.91 33.29 40.62
CA MET A 1 60.69 32.55 41.03
C MET A 1 59.72 32.56 39.86
N GLU A 2 60.19 32.15 38.67
CA GLU A 2 60.33 30.75 38.19
C GLU A 2 58.98 30.24 37.65
N ASN A 3 58.81 30.25 36.33
CA ASN A 3 59.08 29.14 35.37
C ASN A 3 58.06 28.00 35.54
N CYS A 4 57.44 27.41 34.51
CA CYS A 4 57.94 27.11 33.18
C CYS A 4 56.78 26.71 32.22
N SER A 5 56.99 26.98 30.93
CA SER A 5 56.65 26.15 29.75
C SER A 5 55.16 25.80 29.49
N GLY A 6 54.53 26.13 28.37
CA GLY A 6 55.02 26.33 27.01
C GLY A 6 54.95 25.03 26.20
N VAL A 7 53.93 24.87 25.33
CA VAL A 7 54.02 24.19 24.03
C VAL A 7 52.98 24.78 23.07
N VAL A 8 53.48 25.30 21.95
CA VAL A 8 52.78 25.69 20.73
C VAL A 8 52.95 24.58 19.70
N VAL A 9 51.87 24.13 19.05
CA VAL A 9 51.83 23.62 17.66
C VAL A 9 50.36 23.80 17.23
N GLY A 10 49.96 24.57 16.21
CA GLY A 10 50.51 24.67 14.86
C GLY A 10 49.71 23.75 13.93
N GLY A 11 48.99 24.30 12.96
CA GLY A 11 48.41 23.48 11.89
C GLY A 11 47.11 24.00 11.30
N SER A 12 47.21 25.05 10.47
CA SER A 12 46.20 25.32 9.46
C SER A 12 46.15 24.14 8.48
N CYS A 13 44.95 23.76 8.05
CA CYS A 13 44.83 23.04 6.80
C CYS A 13 43.47 23.35 6.18
N SER A 14 43.45 24.45 5.42
CA SER A 14 42.44 24.73 4.41
C SER A 14 42.39 23.55 3.45
N LYS A 15 41.39 22.68 3.62
CA LYS A 15 41.11 21.61 2.65
C LYS A 15 40.35 22.23 1.48
N LYS A 16 41.10 22.32 0.38
CA LYS A 16 40.74 22.80 -0.95
C LYS A 16 39.42 22.19 -1.46
N PRO A 17 38.69 22.91 -2.34
CA PRO A 17 37.47 22.42 -2.94
C PRO A 17 37.75 21.16 -3.76
N PHE A 18 36.99 20.11 -3.48
CA PHE A 18 37.04 18.87 -4.25
C PHE A 18 36.33 19.11 -5.59
N GLN A 19 37.12 19.32 -6.64
CA GLN A 19 36.64 19.28 -8.01
C GLN A 19 36.26 17.85 -8.36
N LEU A 20 34.96 17.59 -8.50
CA LEU A 20 34.47 16.43 -9.24
C LEU A 20 34.26 16.85 -10.69
N ALA A 21 35.32 16.72 -11.47
CA ALA A 21 35.23 16.62 -12.92
C ALA A 21 34.68 15.22 -13.27
N ARG A 22 33.39 15.12 -13.55
CA ARG A 22 32.87 14.10 -14.46
C ARG A 22 31.89 14.75 -15.43
N SER A 23 32.45 14.98 -16.62
CA SER A 23 31.81 15.30 -17.88
C SER A 23 30.52 14.51 -18.09
N LEU A 24 29.42 15.25 -18.32
CA LEU A 24 28.26 14.77 -19.07
C LEU A 24 28.06 15.76 -20.22
N THR A 25 28.94 15.71 -21.23
CA THR A 25 28.71 16.39 -22.49
C THR A 25 27.51 15.74 -23.18
N TYR A 26 26.36 16.41 -23.05
CA TYR A 26 25.16 16.13 -23.81
C TYR A 26 25.46 16.46 -25.28
N HIS A 27 25.82 15.46 -26.08
CA HIS A 27 25.96 15.65 -27.52
C HIS A 27 24.57 15.74 -28.15
N HIS A 28 24.19 16.97 -28.47
CA HIS A 28 23.01 17.30 -29.23
C HIS A 28 23.28 16.94 -30.71
N HIS A 29 22.74 15.80 -31.16
CA HIS A 29 22.74 15.47 -32.58
C HIS A 29 21.49 16.07 -33.23
N GLN A 30 21.66 17.19 -33.93
CA GLN A 30 20.71 17.67 -34.93
C GLN A 30 20.94 16.86 -36.21
N GLY A 31 19.99 15.98 -36.53
CA GLY A 31 20.01 15.15 -37.72
C GLY A 31 18.67 15.21 -38.45
N HIS A 32 18.63 16.05 -39.48
CA HIS A 32 17.87 15.93 -40.73
C HIS A 32 16.44 15.37 -40.73
N ARG A 33 15.52 16.28 -41.07
CA ARG A 33 14.17 16.04 -41.60
C ARG A 33 14.25 15.77 -43.11
N PRO A 34 13.67 14.68 -43.64
CA PRO A 34 13.17 14.67 -45.00
C PRO A 34 11.64 14.90 -45.02
N ALA A 35 11.23 15.62 -46.06
CA ALA A 35 9.87 16.02 -46.32
C ALA A 35 9.01 14.87 -46.86
N ALA A 36 7.70 15.09 -46.79
CA ALA A 36 6.62 14.15 -47.05
C ALA A 36 6.67 13.47 -48.43
N ALA A 37 6.35 12.18 -48.43
CA ALA A 37 5.79 11.50 -49.59
C ALA A 37 4.53 10.73 -49.17
N SER A 38 3.41 11.19 -49.70
CA SER A 38 2.08 10.62 -49.67
C SER A 38 2.09 9.13 -50.03
N THR A 39 1.65 8.27 -49.11
CA THR A 39 0.83 7.10 -49.43
C THR A 39 -0.23 6.91 -48.34
N ALA A 40 -1.38 7.52 -48.59
CA ALA A 40 -2.61 7.21 -47.89
C ALA A 40 -3.00 5.74 -48.15
N LYS A 41 -2.57 4.80 -47.30
CA LYS A 41 -3.15 3.45 -47.27
C LYS A 41 -2.90 2.63 -46.00
N TRP A 42 -2.96 3.26 -44.82
CA TRP A 42 -3.02 2.53 -43.54
C TRP A 42 -4.26 2.95 -42.72
N ARG A 43 -5.41 3.05 -43.38
CA ARG A 43 -6.69 2.98 -42.68
C ARG A 43 -7.16 1.54 -42.69
N ARG A 44 -7.40 1.04 -41.46
CA ARG A 44 -8.32 -0.06 -41.14
C ARG A 44 -7.74 -1.49 -41.19
N TYR A 45 -6.68 -1.74 -40.45
CA TYR A 45 -6.67 -2.93 -39.58
C TYR A 45 -7.17 -2.44 -38.22
N GLN A 46 -8.49 -2.50 -37.99
CA GLN A 46 -9.01 -3.49 -37.05
C GLN A 46 -8.24 -3.42 -35.73
N LEU A 47 -8.66 -2.49 -34.87
CA LEU A 47 -8.74 -2.76 -33.44
C LEU A 47 -9.66 -3.98 -33.31
N ALA A 48 -9.10 -5.17 -33.51
CA ALA A 48 -9.71 -6.38 -33.00
C ALA A 48 -9.81 -6.18 -31.49
N ASP A 49 -10.98 -6.51 -30.93
CA ASP A 49 -11.22 -6.55 -29.49
C ASP A 49 -10.01 -7.14 -28.77
N GLU A 50 -9.19 -6.28 -28.16
CA GLU A 50 -8.34 -6.71 -27.05
C GLU A 50 -9.34 -7.26 -26.01
N PRO A 51 -9.31 -8.57 -25.68
CA PRO A 51 -10.19 -9.09 -24.66
C PRO A 51 -9.88 -8.27 -23.41
N ARG A 52 -10.87 -7.48 -22.94
CA ARG A 52 -10.76 -6.68 -21.71
C ARG A 52 -9.97 -7.50 -20.71
N ALA A 53 -8.74 -7.10 -20.42
CA ALA A 53 -7.88 -7.83 -19.50
C ALA A 53 -8.71 -8.13 -18.26
N GLN A 54 -8.95 -9.42 -18.01
CA GLN A 54 -9.82 -9.84 -16.92
C GLN A 54 -9.23 -9.24 -15.65
N ARG A 55 -10.00 -8.38 -14.96
CA ARG A 55 -9.50 -7.69 -13.76
C ARG A 55 -9.01 -8.76 -12.80
N PRO A 56 -7.80 -8.62 -12.25
CA PRO A 56 -7.26 -9.61 -11.34
C PRO A 56 -8.21 -9.81 -10.15
N GLN A 57 -8.26 -11.03 -9.64
CA GLN A 57 -9.10 -11.36 -8.50
C GLN A 57 -8.64 -10.57 -7.27
N ALA A 58 -9.57 -9.84 -6.66
CA ALA A 58 -9.29 -9.12 -5.42
C ALA A 58 -9.16 -10.11 -4.25
N VAL A 59 -8.04 -10.04 -3.53
CA VAL A 59 -7.80 -10.80 -2.30
C VAL A 59 -7.91 -9.83 -1.14
N VAL A 60 -8.93 -10.02 -0.29
CA VAL A 60 -9.23 -9.12 0.83
C VAL A 60 -9.12 -9.90 2.13
N LEU A 61 -8.30 -9.44 3.06
CA LEU A 61 -8.15 -10.04 4.38
C LEU A 61 -8.69 -9.09 5.44
N TYR A 62 -9.78 -9.46 6.09
CA TYR A 62 -10.21 -8.82 7.32
C TYR A 62 -9.37 -9.34 8.48
N THR A 63 -8.75 -8.41 9.20
CA THR A 63 -7.77 -8.71 10.24
C THR A 63 -7.87 -7.70 11.38
N THR A 64 -7.03 -7.89 12.39
CA THR A 64 -6.72 -6.85 13.37
C THR A 64 -5.23 -6.90 13.70
N SER A 65 -4.62 -5.74 13.85
CA SER A 65 -3.25 -5.58 14.37
C SER A 65 -3.20 -5.57 15.91
N LEU A 66 -4.35 -5.43 16.58
CA LEU A 66 -4.43 -5.44 18.03
C LEU A 66 -4.06 -6.81 18.61
N ARG A 67 -3.36 -6.79 19.74
CA ARG A 67 -2.85 -7.99 20.43
C ARG A 67 -3.66 -8.38 21.66
N GLY A 68 -4.83 -7.77 21.87
CA GLY A 68 -5.65 -7.96 23.07
C GLY A 68 -6.16 -9.40 23.25
N VAL A 69 -6.47 -10.09 22.15
CA VAL A 69 -6.82 -11.52 22.14
C VAL A 69 -5.72 -12.29 21.44
N ARG A 70 -4.89 -12.99 22.24
CA ARG A 70 -3.69 -13.69 21.74
C ARG A 70 -4.01 -14.64 20.59
N ARG A 71 -5.05 -15.45 20.73
CA ARG A 71 -5.48 -16.41 19.68
C ARG A 71 -5.83 -15.70 18.37
N THR A 72 -6.62 -14.63 18.42
CA THR A 72 -6.98 -13.84 17.24
C THR A 72 -5.77 -13.21 16.57
N PHE A 73 -4.85 -12.65 17.37
CA PHE A 73 -3.62 -12.06 16.84
C PHE A 73 -2.73 -13.11 16.15
N THR A 74 -2.57 -14.29 16.77
CA THR A 74 -1.78 -15.38 16.18
C THR A 74 -2.43 -15.91 14.90
N ASP A 75 -3.74 -16.08 14.89
CA ASP A 75 -4.50 -16.55 13.72
C ASP A 75 -4.43 -15.54 12.56
N CYS A 76 -4.59 -14.25 12.85
CA CYS A 76 -4.41 -13.18 11.86
C CYS A 76 -2.99 -13.16 11.28
N SER A 77 -1.99 -13.30 12.13
CA SER A 77 -0.59 -13.31 11.73
C SER A 77 -0.24 -14.53 10.87
N ALA A 78 -0.79 -15.70 11.21
CA ALA A 78 -0.61 -16.93 10.44
C ALA A 78 -1.21 -16.81 9.03
N VAL A 79 -2.45 -16.35 8.91
CA VAL A 79 -3.09 -16.15 7.59
C VAL A 79 -2.32 -15.13 6.75
N ARG A 80 -1.86 -14.03 7.36
CA ARG A 80 -1.01 -13.05 6.68
C ARG A 80 0.30 -13.69 6.16
N ALA A 81 0.96 -14.52 6.96
CA ALA A 81 2.18 -15.21 6.56
C ALA A 81 1.93 -16.19 5.39
N ILE A 82 0.84 -16.94 5.43
CA ILE A 82 0.41 -17.83 4.33
C ILE A 82 0.27 -17.02 3.03
N LEU A 83 -0.52 -15.95 3.03
CA LEU A 83 -0.75 -15.12 1.84
C LEU A 83 0.53 -14.47 1.31
N ARG A 84 1.42 -14.02 2.19
CA ARG A 84 2.75 -13.52 1.79
C ARG A 84 3.57 -14.58 1.07
N GLY A 85 3.48 -15.85 1.48
CA GLY A 85 4.12 -16.98 0.80
C GLY A 85 3.59 -17.20 -0.63
N PHE A 86 2.32 -16.84 -0.89
CA PHE A 86 1.72 -16.89 -2.22
C PHE A 86 2.10 -15.70 -3.12
N ARG A 87 2.71 -14.64 -2.57
CA ARG A 87 3.15 -13.43 -3.30
C ARG A 87 2.00 -12.73 -4.05
N VAL A 88 0.81 -12.72 -3.45
CA VAL A 88 -0.37 -12.03 -3.97
C VAL A 88 -0.53 -10.66 -3.32
N ALA A 89 -1.07 -9.70 -4.06
CA ALA A 89 -1.52 -8.43 -3.53
C ALA A 89 -2.74 -8.65 -2.65
N VAL A 90 -2.65 -8.22 -1.39
CA VAL A 90 -3.72 -8.37 -0.40
C VAL A 90 -4.17 -7.00 0.09
N ASP A 91 -5.47 -6.74 -0.02
CA ASP A 91 -6.14 -5.64 0.67
C ASP A 91 -6.39 -6.04 2.13
N GLU A 92 -5.49 -5.63 3.02
CA GLU A 92 -5.64 -5.85 4.46
C GLU A 92 -6.58 -4.80 5.07
N ARG A 93 -7.75 -5.25 5.54
CA ARG A 93 -8.77 -4.45 6.21
C ARG A 93 -8.71 -4.67 7.71
N ASP A 94 -8.01 -3.78 8.40
CA ASP A 94 -7.94 -3.83 9.86
C ASP A 94 -9.21 -3.25 10.48
N VAL A 95 -10.04 -4.12 11.08
CA VAL A 95 -11.33 -3.72 11.69
C VAL A 95 -11.20 -2.86 12.94
N SER A 96 -9.98 -2.73 13.49
CA SER A 96 -9.70 -1.81 14.60
C SER A 96 -9.34 -0.40 14.13
N MET A 97 -8.93 -0.25 12.87
CA MET A 97 -8.55 1.04 12.28
C MET A 97 -9.74 1.76 11.65
N ASP A 98 -10.78 1.02 11.25
CA ASP A 98 -11.99 1.54 10.62
C ASP A 98 -13.23 0.71 10.99
N ALA A 99 -14.19 1.33 11.67
CA ALA A 99 -15.44 0.71 12.08
C ALA A 99 -16.32 0.32 10.89
N SER A 100 -16.16 0.93 9.71
CA SER A 100 -16.87 0.51 8.50
C SER A 100 -16.49 -0.92 8.10
N PHE A 101 -15.20 -1.29 8.18
CA PHE A 101 -14.75 -2.66 7.92
C PHE A 101 -15.33 -3.65 8.91
N ARG A 102 -15.46 -3.26 10.19
CA ARG A 102 -16.11 -4.10 11.20
C ARG A 102 -17.58 -4.35 10.85
N ARG A 103 -18.32 -3.29 10.50
CA ARG A 103 -19.74 -3.37 10.12
C ARG A 103 -19.93 -4.19 8.84
N GLU A 104 -19.10 -3.95 7.83
CA GLU A 104 -19.09 -4.69 6.57
C GLU A 104 -18.88 -6.18 6.82
N LEU A 105 -17.85 -6.55 7.58
CA LEU A 105 -17.59 -7.96 7.90
C LEU A 105 -18.74 -8.58 8.69
N GLN A 106 -19.28 -7.86 9.68
CA GLN A 106 -20.40 -8.34 10.48
C GLN A 106 -21.63 -8.63 9.59
N ALA A 107 -21.95 -7.74 8.65
CA ALA A 107 -23.02 -7.96 7.69
C ALA A 107 -22.75 -9.19 6.79
N LEU A 108 -21.53 -9.32 6.26
CA LEU A 108 -21.13 -10.45 5.41
C LEU A 108 -21.22 -11.81 6.12
N LEU A 109 -20.91 -11.85 7.42
CA LEU A 109 -21.00 -13.07 8.23
C LEU A 109 -22.44 -13.36 8.65
N ALA A 110 -23.23 -12.34 8.99
CA ALA A 110 -24.63 -12.47 9.36
C ALA A 110 -25.48 -13.10 8.24
N VAL A 111 -25.26 -12.68 6.98
CA VAL A 111 -25.93 -13.27 5.80
C VAL A 111 -25.63 -14.76 5.65
N ARG A 112 -24.51 -15.24 6.20
CA ARG A 112 -24.12 -16.66 6.20
C ARG A 112 -24.43 -17.39 7.51
N GLY A 113 -25.14 -16.76 8.44
CA GLY A 113 -25.44 -17.34 9.75
C GLY A 113 -24.19 -17.59 10.61
N ARG A 114 -23.10 -16.87 10.36
CA ARG A 114 -21.83 -17.03 11.09
C ARG A 114 -21.66 -15.94 12.15
N ALA A 115 -21.11 -16.31 13.30
CA ALA A 115 -20.70 -15.36 14.32
C ALA A 115 -19.50 -14.53 13.85
N PHE A 116 -19.38 -13.30 14.37
CA PHE A 116 -18.23 -12.44 14.10
C PHE A 116 -16.94 -13.13 14.56
N SER A 117 -15.95 -13.20 13.69
CA SER A 117 -14.65 -13.79 13.97
C SER A 117 -13.58 -13.20 13.06
N LEU A 118 -12.33 -13.30 13.49
CA LEU A 118 -11.16 -12.88 12.72
C LEU A 118 -10.09 -13.96 12.79
N PRO A 119 -9.24 -14.07 11.74
CA PRO A 119 -9.32 -13.36 10.46
C PRO A 119 -10.49 -13.86 9.58
N GLN A 120 -10.80 -13.14 8.50
CA GLN A 120 -11.72 -13.61 7.44
C GLN A 120 -11.15 -13.25 6.06
N LEU A 121 -10.98 -14.25 5.19
CA LEU A 121 -10.42 -14.11 3.85
C LEU A 121 -11.53 -14.12 2.79
N LEU A 122 -11.48 -13.16 1.86
CA LEU A 122 -12.30 -13.13 0.66
C LEU A 122 -11.41 -13.16 -0.58
N ILE A 123 -11.82 -13.92 -1.60
CA ILE A 123 -11.17 -13.94 -2.91
C ILE A 123 -12.24 -13.73 -3.98
N GLY A 124 -12.05 -12.74 -4.86
CA GLY A 124 -13.02 -12.40 -5.90
C GLY A 124 -14.40 -12.06 -5.35
N GLY A 125 -14.48 -11.49 -4.13
CA GLY A 125 -15.73 -11.18 -3.44
C GLY A 125 -16.42 -12.36 -2.73
N ARG A 126 -15.87 -13.58 -2.82
CA ARG A 126 -16.41 -14.77 -2.15
C ARG A 126 -15.70 -14.99 -0.82
N LEU A 127 -16.44 -15.26 0.25
CA LEU A 127 -15.87 -15.62 1.55
C LEU A 127 -15.27 -17.02 1.48
N VAL A 128 -13.96 -17.11 1.71
CA VAL A 128 -13.21 -18.35 1.81
C VAL A 128 -13.35 -18.93 3.22
N GLY A 129 -13.17 -18.10 4.24
CA GLY A 129 -13.35 -18.49 5.63
C GLY A 129 -12.36 -17.86 6.59
N GLY A 130 -12.31 -18.39 7.81
CA GLY A 130 -11.42 -17.95 8.87
C GLY A 130 -10.08 -18.69 8.86
N ALA A 131 -9.36 -18.60 9.97
CA ALA A 131 -8.00 -19.15 10.06
C ALA A 131 -7.93 -20.66 9.81
N GLU A 132 -8.85 -21.45 10.37
CA GLU A 132 -8.84 -22.91 10.19
C GLU A 132 -9.12 -23.30 8.74
N GLU A 133 -10.12 -22.68 8.11
CA GLU A 133 -10.46 -22.98 6.71
C GLU A 133 -9.31 -22.59 5.78
N VAL A 134 -8.67 -21.43 6.01
CA VAL A 134 -7.51 -21.00 5.22
C VAL A 134 -6.30 -21.93 5.44
N ARG A 135 -6.02 -22.36 6.68
CA ARG A 135 -4.97 -23.35 6.97
C ARG A 135 -5.21 -24.66 6.23
N HIS A 136 -6.42 -25.19 6.33
CA HIS A 136 -6.79 -26.44 5.65
C HIS A 136 -6.64 -26.33 4.13
N LEU A 137 -7.10 -25.23 3.52
CA LEU A 137 -6.94 -24.99 2.09
C LEU A 137 -5.47 -24.82 1.67
N HIS A 138 -4.63 -24.26 2.54
CA HIS A 138 -3.20 -24.14 2.29
C HIS A 138 -2.51 -25.50 2.31
N GLU A 139 -2.76 -26.32 3.33
CA GLU A 139 -2.17 -27.65 3.52
C GLU A 139 -2.58 -28.62 2.42
N THR A 140 -3.82 -28.54 1.95
CA THR A 140 -4.35 -29.36 0.84
C THR A 140 -3.95 -28.83 -0.55
N GLY A 141 -3.27 -27.68 -0.62
CA GLY A 141 -2.88 -27.03 -1.88
C GLY A 141 -4.02 -26.38 -2.68
N GLN A 142 -5.25 -26.44 -2.19
CA GLN A 142 -6.42 -25.85 -2.86
C GLN A 142 -6.39 -24.32 -2.86
N LEU A 143 -5.78 -23.71 -1.85
CA LEU A 143 -5.66 -22.25 -1.75
C LEU A 143 -4.89 -21.64 -2.94
N ARG A 144 -3.90 -22.36 -3.49
CA ARG A 144 -3.18 -21.93 -4.70
C ARG A 144 -4.17 -21.68 -5.84
N ARG A 145 -5.06 -22.65 -6.09
CA ARG A 145 -6.03 -22.61 -7.20
C ARG A 145 -7.05 -21.50 -7.01
N LEU A 146 -7.45 -21.24 -5.77
CA LEU A 146 -8.35 -20.13 -5.46
C LEU A 146 -7.70 -18.78 -5.71
N LEU A 147 -6.39 -18.67 -5.57
CA LEU A 147 -5.62 -17.45 -5.81
C LEU A 147 -5.20 -17.28 -7.28
N ASP A 148 -5.53 -18.22 -8.16
CA ASP A 148 -5.20 -18.12 -9.59
C ASP A 148 -5.92 -16.90 -10.20
N GLY A 149 -5.13 -15.99 -10.78
CA GLY A 149 -5.62 -14.73 -11.31
C GLY A 149 -5.64 -13.56 -10.31
N ALA A 150 -5.19 -13.76 -9.07
CA ALA A 150 -4.90 -12.64 -8.18
C ALA A 150 -3.68 -11.84 -8.68
N ALA A 151 -3.68 -10.53 -8.44
CA ALA A 151 -2.52 -9.69 -8.75
C ALA A 151 -1.33 -10.13 -7.89
N GLY A 152 -0.13 -10.15 -8.47
CA GLY A 152 1.10 -10.42 -7.73
C GLY A 152 1.56 -9.23 -6.90
N GLN A 153 2.27 -9.48 -5.81
CA GLN A 153 2.98 -8.47 -5.03
C GLN A 153 4.27 -9.06 -4.47
N ASP A 154 5.35 -8.28 -4.51
CA ASP A 154 6.59 -8.62 -3.82
C ASP A 154 6.32 -8.76 -2.31
N PRO A 155 6.68 -9.89 -1.65
CA PRO A 155 6.61 -10.02 -0.20
C PRO A 155 7.40 -8.96 0.57
N ALA A 156 8.43 -8.37 -0.04
CA ALA A 156 9.22 -7.28 0.54
C ALA A 156 8.58 -5.90 0.34
N PHE A 157 7.46 -5.80 -0.40
CA PHE A 157 6.78 -4.53 -0.61
C PHE A 157 6.30 -3.94 0.72
N VAL A 158 6.79 -2.73 0.99
CA VAL A 158 6.28 -1.85 2.05
C VAL A 158 5.97 -0.53 1.38
N CYS A 159 4.76 -0.01 1.60
CA CYS A 159 4.37 1.27 1.01
C CYS A 159 5.11 2.41 1.70
N ASP A 160 5.87 3.20 0.94
CA ASP A 160 6.63 4.35 1.47
C ASP A 160 5.74 5.43 2.10
N ALA A 161 4.47 5.53 1.68
CA ALA A 161 3.54 6.54 2.19
C ALA A 161 2.89 6.17 3.53
N CYS A 162 2.59 4.88 3.77
CA CYS A 162 1.89 4.44 4.99
C CYS A 162 2.66 3.40 5.81
N GLY A 163 3.90 3.05 5.43
CA GLY A 163 4.68 2.03 6.12
C GLY A 163 4.02 0.64 6.15
N GLY A 164 3.08 0.37 5.24
CA GLY A 164 2.32 -0.87 5.19
C GLY A 164 1.09 -0.94 6.11
N VAL A 165 0.77 0.11 6.89
CA VAL A 165 -0.42 0.10 7.78
C VAL A 165 -1.73 0.47 7.06
N ARG A 166 -1.68 0.78 5.75
CA ARG A 166 -2.82 1.04 4.85
C ARG A 166 -3.65 2.30 5.15
N PHE A 167 -3.32 3.04 6.20
CA PHE A 167 -3.96 4.29 6.58
C PHE A 167 -2.96 5.42 6.75
N VAL A 168 -3.39 6.66 6.49
CA VAL A 168 -2.63 7.89 6.75
C VAL A 168 -3.54 8.93 7.42
N PRO A 169 -2.99 9.89 8.18
CA PRO A 169 -3.78 11.02 8.69
C PRO A 169 -4.47 11.77 7.55
N CYS A 170 -5.72 12.17 7.78
CA CYS A 170 -6.48 12.99 6.83
C CYS A 170 -5.79 14.33 6.62
N THR A 171 -5.52 14.69 5.36
CA THR A 171 -4.91 15.98 4.98
C THR A 171 -5.85 17.16 5.20
N GLY A 172 -7.16 16.97 5.04
CA GLY A 172 -8.15 18.03 5.22
C GLY A 172 -8.34 18.49 6.67
N CYS A 173 -8.11 17.61 7.65
CA CYS A 173 -8.24 17.97 9.08
C CYS A 173 -7.00 17.69 9.93
N GLY A 174 -5.88 17.30 9.30
CA GLY A 174 -4.65 16.88 9.99
C GLY A 174 -4.84 15.70 10.95
N GLY A 175 -5.87 14.87 10.72
CA GLY A 175 -6.25 13.78 11.63
C GLY A 175 -7.01 14.21 12.90
N SER A 176 -7.25 15.50 13.10
CA SER A 176 -8.00 16.01 14.28
C SER A 176 -9.50 15.71 14.23
N ARG A 177 -10.01 15.36 13.04
CA ARG A 177 -11.43 15.26 12.70
C ARG A 177 -12.20 16.58 12.84
N LYS A 178 -11.51 17.72 12.97
CA LYS A 178 -12.11 19.05 13.10
C LYS A 178 -11.74 19.91 11.90
N VAL A 179 -12.73 20.58 11.31
CA VAL A 179 -12.54 21.57 10.25
C VAL A 179 -13.25 22.84 10.70
N PHE A 180 -12.57 23.98 10.60
CA PHE A 180 -13.11 25.28 10.98
C PHE A 180 -13.64 26.00 9.74
N PHE A 181 -14.87 26.49 9.82
CA PHE A 181 -15.47 27.33 8.79
C PHE A 181 -15.47 28.78 9.28
N GLU A 182 -14.61 29.59 8.68
CA GLU A 182 -14.39 31.00 9.07
C GLU A 182 -15.66 31.84 8.90
N GLU A 183 -16.43 31.60 7.84
CA GLU A 183 -17.66 32.37 7.53
C GLU A 183 -18.77 32.19 8.56
N GLU A 184 -18.80 31.04 9.24
CA GLU A 184 -19.85 30.64 10.17
C GLU A 184 -19.34 30.52 11.61
N ASP A 185 -18.08 30.89 11.86
CA ASP A 185 -17.36 30.76 13.14
C ASP A 185 -17.64 29.43 13.86
N ARG A 186 -17.61 28.33 13.10
CA ARG A 186 -17.99 27.00 13.61
C ARG A 186 -16.98 25.93 13.28
N VAL A 187 -16.82 24.99 14.21
CA VAL A 187 -16.05 23.77 14.01
C VAL A 187 -17.02 22.63 13.67
N VAL A 188 -16.83 22.01 12.52
CA VAL A 188 -17.54 20.79 12.15
C VAL A 188 -16.64 19.57 12.22
N ARG A 189 -17.26 18.38 12.15
CA ARG A 189 -16.53 17.14 11.94
C ARG A 189 -16.13 17.01 10.47
N CYS A 190 -14.88 16.62 10.23
CA CYS A 190 -14.41 16.29 8.90
C CYS A 190 -15.23 15.13 8.30
N GLY A 191 -15.70 15.30 7.05
CA GLY A 191 -16.46 14.30 6.31
C GLY A 191 -15.63 13.38 5.42
N GLU A 192 -14.32 13.65 5.30
CA GLU A 192 -13.43 12.93 4.38
C GLU A 192 -12.67 11.77 5.06
N CYS A 193 -12.72 11.69 6.39
CA CYS A 193 -11.97 10.72 7.18
C CYS A 193 -12.87 9.87 8.07
N ASN A 194 -12.37 8.72 8.49
CA ASN A 194 -13.08 7.85 9.42
C ASN A 194 -13.10 8.43 10.86
N GLU A 195 -13.64 7.66 11.80
CA GLU A 195 -13.80 8.09 13.19
C GLU A 195 -12.48 8.46 13.89
N ASN A 196 -11.36 7.96 13.39
CA ASN A 196 -10.01 8.16 13.90
C ASN A 196 -9.25 9.29 13.20
N GLY A 197 -9.88 10.02 12.28
CA GLY A 197 -9.17 11.04 11.49
C GLY A 197 -8.29 10.46 10.39
N LEU A 198 -8.50 9.20 10.00
CA LEU A 198 -7.67 8.49 9.03
C LEU A 198 -8.38 8.33 7.69
N VAL A 199 -7.59 8.26 6.63
CA VAL A 199 -8.01 7.89 5.27
C VAL A 199 -7.18 6.71 4.78
N ARG A 200 -7.75 5.90 3.87
CA ARG A 200 -7.00 4.81 3.25
C ARG A 200 -5.86 5.37 2.40
N CYS A 201 -4.71 4.70 2.41
CA CYS A 201 -3.53 5.13 1.68
C CYS A 201 -3.74 4.96 0.16
N ALA A 202 -3.85 6.05 -0.57
CA ALA A 202 -4.07 6.05 -2.02
C ALA A 202 -2.98 5.29 -2.81
N ASN A 203 -1.74 5.23 -2.29
CA ASN A 203 -0.61 4.59 -2.96
C ASN A 203 -0.67 3.06 -2.95
N CYS A 204 -1.40 2.45 -2.02
CA CYS A 204 -1.39 0.99 -1.85
C CYS A 204 -2.77 0.38 -1.56
N CYS A 205 -3.82 1.19 -1.55
CA CYS A 205 -5.20 0.77 -1.36
C CYS A 205 -6.01 1.10 -2.62
N SER A 206 -5.80 0.33 -3.69
CA SER A 206 -6.48 0.44 -4.98
C SER A 206 -7.22 -0.84 -5.34
#